data_AF-A0A2X0UK94-F1
#
_entry.id   AF-A0A2X0UK94-F1
#
_cell.length_a   1.000
_cell.length_b   1.000
_cell.length_c   1.000
_cell.angle_alpha   90.00
_cell.angle_beta   90.00
_cell.angle_gamma   90.00
#
_symmetry.space_group_name_H-M   'P 1'
#
loop_
_entity.id
_entity.type
_entity.pdbx_description
1 polymer ?
#
loop_
_entity_poly.entity_id
_entity_poly.type
_entity_poly.pdbx_seq_one_letter_code
_entity_poly.pdbx_strand_id
1 'polypeptide(L)'
;MTNQDYFTRIEELMRSLRDVSESITRERQQDERDNAEHRQERAEAARNGELGADWKEIQERIDKGETTLSDVFSGKDTSEAADALRQTAQQNIARAMRQAREEAEEEDEEDPFAALQESLAAMSEETQQRLRTMRGF
;
A
#
# COMPACT_ATOMS: atom_id res chain seq x y z
N MET A 1 24.94 7.03 33.03
CA MET A 1 24.83 7.52 31.64
C MET A 1 25.14 9.00 31.65
N THR A 2 26.12 9.42 30.86
CA THR A 2 26.51 10.83 30.75
C THR A 2 25.71 11.51 29.64
N ASN A 3 25.56 12.84 29.69
CA ASN A 3 24.91 13.61 28.61
C ASN A 3 25.54 13.36 27.23
N GLN A 4 26.82 12.96 27.21
CA GLN A 4 27.56 12.58 26.01
C GLN A 4 27.04 11.27 25.39
N ASP A 5 26.65 10.29 26.20
CA ASP A 5 26.07 9.02 25.72
C ASP A 5 24.71 9.22 25.04
N TYR A 6 23.89 10.14 25.57
CA TYR A 6 22.59 10.48 24.97
C TYR A 6 22.75 11.19 23.63
N PHE A 7 23.73 12.08 23.53
CA PHE A 7 24.00 12.81 22.30
C PHE A 7 24.46 11.88 21.18
N THR A 8 25.38 10.95 21.48
CA THR A 8 25.84 9.93 20.53
C THR A 8 24.71 9.03 20.05
N ARG A 9 23.81 8.58 20.94
CA ARG A 9 22.64 7.77 20.54
C ARG A 9 21.67 8.52 19.63
N ILE A 10 21.47 9.81 19.87
CA ILE A 10 20.59 10.64 19.03
C ILE A 10 21.21 10.85 17.64
N GLU A 11 22.52 11.03 17.55
CA GLU A 11 23.22 11.12 16.26
C GLU A 11 23.15 9.82 15.45
N GLU A 12 23.29 8.68 16.11
CA GLU A 12 23.14 7.35 15.49
C GLU A 12 21.71 7.12 14.98
N LEU A 13 20.71 7.50 15.79
CA LEU A 13 19.30 7.42 15.38
C LEU A 13 19.01 8.31 14.16
N MET A 14 19.54 9.53 14.14
CA MET A 14 19.36 10.47 13.04
C MET A 14 20.05 10.02 11.75
N ARG A 15 21.21 9.34 11.84
CA ARG A 15 21.85 8.70 10.68
C ARG A 15 21.02 7.54 10.16
N SER A 16 20.56 6.66 11.05
CA SER A 16 19.71 5.53 10.67
C SER A 16 18.42 5.96 9.97
N LEU A 17 17.74 7.01 10.47
CA LEU A 17 16.55 7.57 9.83
C LEU A 17 16.85 8.16 8.44
N ARG A 18 18.02 8.76 8.25
CA ARG A 18 18.45 9.30 6.95
C ARG A 18 18.73 8.18 5.95
N ASP A 19 19.41 7.14 6.38
CA ASP A 19 19.73 5.98 5.53
C ASP A 19 18.46 5.24 5.10
N VAL A 20 17.49 5.07 6.00
CA VAL A 20 16.17 4.50 5.69
C VAL A 20 15.40 5.40 4.71
N SER A 21 15.38 6.71 4.93
CA SER A 21 14.74 7.67 4.03
C SER A 21 15.36 7.66 2.63
N GLU A 22 16.68 7.55 2.52
CA GLU A 22 17.38 7.44 1.25
C GLU A 22 17.10 6.11 0.55
N SER A 23 17.04 5.00 1.30
CA SER A 23 16.69 3.68 0.76
C SER A 23 15.29 3.68 0.15
N ILE A 24 14.30 4.19 0.88
CA ILE A 24 12.91 4.31 0.39
C ILE A 24 12.84 5.20 -0.86
N THR A 25 13.63 6.27 -0.89
CA THR A 25 13.66 7.18 -2.05
C THR A 25 14.25 6.49 -3.29
N ARG A 26 15.32 5.70 -3.12
CA ARG A 26 15.96 4.95 -4.22
C ARG A 26 15.05 3.85 -4.73
N GLU A 27 14.40 3.11 -3.85
CA GLU A 27 13.46 2.04 -4.19
C GLU A 27 12.26 2.61 -4.97
N ARG A 28 11.67 3.73 -4.51
CA ARG A 28 10.63 4.45 -5.28
C ARG A 28 11.09 4.89 -6.65
N GLN A 29 12.30 5.45 -6.77
CA GLN A 29 12.83 5.87 -8.06
C GLN A 29 13.12 4.70 -9.01
N GLN A 30 13.44 3.53 -8.47
CA GLN A 30 13.68 2.32 -9.25
C GLN A 30 12.37 1.72 -9.74
N ASP A 31 11.36 1.62 -8.88
CA ASP A 31 9.98 1.25 -9.27
C ASP A 31 9.38 2.25 -10.27
N GLU A 32 9.70 3.54 -10.13
CA GLU A 32 9.32 4.57 -11.09
C GLU A 32 9.99 4.36 -12.44
N ARG A 33 11.21 3.82 -12.52
CA ARG A 33 11.84 3.54 -13.82
C ARG A 33 11.33 2.25 -14.43
N ASP A 34 11.21 1.20 -13.62
CA ASP A 34 10.95 -0.16 -14.09
C ASP A 34 9.49 -0.36 -14.52
N ASN A 35 8.57 0.49 -14.06
CA ASN A 35 7.14 0.41 -14.39
C ASN A 35 6.63 1.54 -15.32
N ALA A 36 7.51 2.30 -15.98
CA ALA A 36 7.08 3.42 -16.82
C ALA A 36 6.24 2.98 -18.03
N GLU A 37 6.67 1.93 -18.73
CA GLU A 37 5.97 1.39 -19.91
C GLU A 37 4.59 0.83 -19.53
N HIS A 38 4.51 -0.02 -18.50
CA HIS A 38 3.25 -0.56 -18.01
C HIS A 38 2.27 0.50 -17.47
N ARG A 39 2.78 1.62 -16.94
CA ARG A 39 1.93 2.76 -16.55
C ARG A 39 1.37 3.46 -17.78
N GLN A 40 2.17 3.61 -18.84
CA GLN A 40 1.70 4.21 -20.08
C GLN A 40 0.67 3.34 -20.78
N GLU A 41 0.92 2.03 -20.93
CA GLU A 41 -0.02 1.07 -21.52
C GLU A 41 -1.37 1.10 -20.81
N ARG A 42 -1.36 1.08 -19.47
CA ARG A 42 -2.59 1.16 -18.66
C ARG A 42 -3.31 2.49 -18.85
N ALA A 43 -2.57 3.60 -18.89
CA ALA A 43 -3.15 4.91 -19.10
C ALA A 43 -3.82 5.00 -20.48
N GLU A 44 -3.21 4.42 -21.51
CA GLU A 44 -3.79 4.33 -22.86
C GLU A 44 -5.06 3.45 -22.86
N ALA A 45 -5.00 2.27 -22.27
CA ALA A 45 -6.17 1.39 -22.12
C ALA A 45 -7.32 2.08 -21.36
N ALA A 46 -7.02 2.83 -20.29
CA ALA A 46 -8.00 3.61 -19.54
C ALA A 46 -8.62 4.72 -20.40
N ARG A 47 -7.81 5.49 -21.15
CA ARG A 47 -8.30 6.53 -22.08
C ARG A 47 -9.23 5.96 -23.16
N ASN A 48 -8.89 4.78 -23.66
CA ASN A 48 -9.72 4.05 -24.64
C ASN A 48 -10.99 3.46 -24.01
N GLY A 49 -11.09 3.42 -22.69
CA GLY A 49 -12.22 2.85 -21.95
C GLY A 49 -12.16 1.32 -21.81
N GLU A 50 -11.03 0.71 -22.15
CA GLU A 50 -10.83 -0.76 -22.10
C GLU A 50 -10.86 -1.29 -20.66
N LEU A 51 -10.56 -0.43 -19.68
CA LEU A 51 -10.59 -0.75 -18.25
C LEU A 51 -11.94 -0.43 -17.57
N GLY A 52 -12.90 0.14 -18.32
CA GLY A 52 -14.21 0.55 -17.80
C GLY A 52 -14.33 2.06 -17.54
N ALA A 53 -15.55 2.49 -17.21
CA ALA A 53 -15.92 3.91 -17.11
C ALA A 53 -15.20 4.64 -15.96
N ASP A 54 -15.16 4.05 -14.76
CA ASP A 54 -14.52 4.67 -13.59
C ASP A 54 -13.01 4.87 -13.81
N TRP A 55 -12.37 3.90 -14.46
CA TRP A 55 -10.95 4.00 -14.83
C TRP A 55 -10.69 5.10 -15.85
N LYS A 56 -11.57 5.24 -16.84
CA LYS A 56 -11.47 6.31 -17.84
C LYS A 56 -11.61 7.68 -17.18
N GLU A 57 -12.60 7.85 -16.30
CA GLU A 57 -12.81 9.10 -15.57
C GLU A 57 -11.61 9.44 -14.68
N ILE A 58 -11.08 8.47 -13.93
CA ILE A 58 -9.86 8.69 -13.12
C ILE A 58 -8.65 9.03 -13.99
N GLN A 59 -8.49 8.39 -15.14
CA GLN A 59 -7.38 8.71 -16.04
C GLN A 59 -7.50 10.13 -16.62
N GLU A 60 -8.70 10.58 -16.98
CA GLU A 60 -8.92 11.95 -17.43
C GLU A 60 -8.56 12.97 -16.33
N ARG A 61 -8.84 12.65 -15.06
CA ARG A 61 -8.50 13.51 -13.92
C ARG A 61 -7.00 13.49 -13.61
N ILE A 62 -6.33 12.35 -13.75
CA ILE A 62 -4.87 12.24 -13.66
C ILE A 62 -4.21 13.06 -14.77
N ASP A 63 -4.71 12.97 -16.01
CA ASP A 63 -4.18 13.71 -17.16
C ASP A 63 -4.32 15.24 -16.98
N LYS A 64 -5.37 15.70 -16.27
CA LYS A 64 -5.57 17.10 -15.87
C LYS A 64 -4.77 17.52 -14.63
N GLY A 65 -4.09 16.58 -13.97
CA GLY A 65 -3.35 16.82 -12.72
C GLY A 65 -4.24 17.07 -11.50
N GLU A 66 -5.51 16.66 -11.56
CA GLU A 66 -6.49 16.85 -10.47
C GLU A 66 -6.33 15.80 -9.36
N THR A 67 -5.73 14.66 -9.66
CA THR A 67 -5.53 13.55 -8.73
C THR A 67 -4.34 12.68 -9.14
N THR A 68 -4.01 11.69 -8.31
CA THR A 68 -3.04 10.65 -8.60
C THR A 68 -3.60 9.29 -8.18
N LEU A 69 -3.09 8.18 -8.72
CA LEU A 69 -3.47 6.84 -8.22
C LEU A 69 -3.18 6.69 -6.72
N SER A 70 -2.12 7.33 -6.23
CA SER A 70 -1.82 7.36 -4.79
C SER A 70 -2.90 8.08 -4.00
N ASP A 71 -3.39 9.24 -4.47
CA ASP A 71 -4.47 9.98 -3.81
C ASP A 71 -5.80 9.19 -3.88
N VAL A 72 -6.07 8.50 -4.99
CA VAL A 72 -7.23 7.62 -5.15
C VAL A 72 -7.20 6.48 -4.14
N PHE A 73 -6.14 5.67 -4.09
CA PHE A 73 -6.11 4.48 -3.23
C PHE A 73 -5.86 4.80 -1.74
N SER A 74 -5.25 5.95 -1.42
CA SER A 74 -5.16 6.43 -0.03
C SER A 74 -6.48 7.02 0.50
N GLY A 75 -7.45 7.28 -0.38
CA GLY A 75 -8.72 7.91 -0.01
C GLY A 75 -8.67 9.43 0.09
N LYS A 76 -7.57 10.08 -0.30
CA LYS A 76 -7.46 11.53 -0.39
C LYS A 76 -8.29 12.11 -1.53
N ASP A 77 -8.44 11.38 -2.64
CA ASP A 77 -9.45 11.66 -3.66
C ASP A 77 -10.79 11.05 -3.25
N THR A 78 -11.74 11.93 -2.97
CA THR A 78 -13.08 11.60 -2.47
C THR A 78 -14.17 11.70 -3.54
N SER A 79 -13.78 11.74 -4.82
CA SER A 79 -14.74 11.69 -5.93
C SER A 79 -15.49 10.35 -6.01
N GLU A 80 -16.66 10.36 -6.65
CA GLU A 80 -17.44 9.14 -6.89
C GLU A 80 -16.65 8.09 -7.71
N ALA A 81 -15.92 8.51 -8.75
CA ALA A 81 -15.10 7.60 -9.55
C ALA A 81 -13.93 6.99 -8.75
N ALA A 82 -13.33 7.74 -7.83
CA ALA A 82 -12.26 7.22 -6.97
C ALA A 82 -12.81 6.19 -5.98
N ASP A 83 -13.98 6.48 -5.39
CA ASP A 83 -14.70 5.58 -4.50
C ASP A 83 -15.09 4.28 -5.22
N ALA A 84 -15.69 4.38 -6.41
CA ALA A 84 -16.08 3.23 -7.21
C ALA A 84 -14.88 2.38 -7.63
N LEU A 85 -13.77 3.03 -8.02
CA LEU A 85 -12.54 2.34 -8.37
C LEU A 85 -11.94 1.58 -7.17
N ARG A 86 -11.93 2.19 -5.98
CA ARG A 86 -11.48 1.51 -4.76
C ARG A 86 -12.36 0.31 -4.41
N GLN A 87 -13.67 0.45 -4.49
CA GLN A 87 -14.61 -0.66 -4.22
C GLN A 87 -14.38 -1.83 -5.18
N THR A 88 -14.22 -1.54 -6.47
CA THR A 88 -13.94 -2.56 -7.49
C THR A 88 -12.60 -3.26 -7.22
N ALA A 89 -11.55 -2.50 -6.89
CA ALA A 89 -10.26 -3.07 -6.54
C ALA A 89 -10.35 -4.00 -5.31
N GLN A 90 -11.05 -3.57 -4.26
CA GLN A 90 -11.28 -4.39 -3.05
C GLN A 90 -12.00 -5.70 -3.37
N GLN A 91 -13.04 -5.64 -4.21
CA GLN A 91 -13.78 -6.84 -4.63
C GLN A 91 -12.90 -7.80 -5.44
N ASN A 92 -12.08 -7.28 -6.36
CA ASN A 92 -11.17 -8.08 -7.17
C ASN A 92 -10.09 -8.75 -6.32
N ILE A 93 -9.49 -8.01 -5.37
CA ILE A 93 -8.52 -8.57 -4.42
C ILE A 93 -9.17 -9.66 -3.58
N ALA A 94 -10.37 -9.40 -3.02
CA ALA A 94 -11.08 -10.39 -2.22
C ALA A 94 -11.43 -11.66 -3.01
N ARG A 95 -11.75 -11.52 -4.31
CA ARG A 95 -11.97 -12.66 -5.20
C ARG A 95 -10.67 -13.44 -5.43
N ALA A 96 -9.59 -12.76 -5.79
CA ALA A 96 -8.30 -13.39 -6.04
C ALA A 96 -7.79 -14.14 -4.80
N MET A 97 -7.94 -13.56 -3.60
CA MET A 97 -7.57 -14.24 -2.35
C MET A 97 -8.41 -15.50 -2.10
N ARG A 98 -9.70 -15.50 -2.44
CA ARG A 98 -10.53 -16.71 -2.32
C ARG A 98 -10.10 -17.79 -3.30
N GLN A 99 -9.88 -17.42 -4.56
CA GLN A 99 -9.44 -18.37 -5.59
C GLN A 99 -8.11 -19.01 -5.23
N ALA A 100 -7.13 -18.23 -4.79
CA ALA A 100 -5.84 -18.75 -4.37
C ALA A 100 -5.92 -19.70 -3.16
N ARG A 101 -6.93 -19.54 -2.28
CA ARG A 101 -7.19 -20.50 -1.19
C ARG A 101 -7.87 -21.76 -1.68
N GLU A 102 -8.87 -21.62 -2.55
CA GLU A 102 -9.56 -22.76 -3.16
C GLU A 102 -8.55 -23.64 -3.92
N GLU A 103 -7.64 -23.02 -4.69
CA GLU A 103 -6.56 -23.73 -5.39
C GLU A 103 -5.61 -24.44 -4.42
N ALA A 104 -5.17 -23.79 -3.35
CA ALA A 104 -4.32 -24.44 -2.33
C ALA A 104 -5.04 -25.60 -1.63
N GLU A 105 -6.33 -25.46 -1.32
CA GLU A 105 -7.14 -26.54 -0.74
C GLU A 105 -7.29 -27.73 -1.70
N GLU A 106 -7.47 -27.48 -3.00
CA GLU A 106 -7.55 -28.52 -4.04
C GLU A 106 -6.22 -29.27 -4.21
N GLU A 107 -5.10 -28.58 -4.03
CA GLU A 107 -3.75 -29.14 -4.17
C GLU A 107 -3.16 -29.70 -2.86
N ASP A 108 -3.92 -29.69 -1.75
CA ASP A 108 -3.49 -30.07 -0.39
C ASP A 108 -2.25 -29.28 0.07
N GLU A 109 -2.19 -28.00 -0.34
CA GLU A 109 -1.17 -27.02 0.02
C GLU A 109 -1.63 -26.12 1.19
N GLU A 110 -0.69 -25.44 1.83
CA GLU A 110 -0.97 -24.51 2.92
C GLU A 110 -1.63 -23.22 2.39
N ASP A 111 -2.55 -22.60 3.17
CA ASP A 111 -3.16 -21.31 2.78
C ASP A 111 -2.05 -20.28 2.52
N PRO A 112 -1.95 -19.74 1.28
CA PRO A 112 -0.87 -18.83 0.90
C PRO A 112 -0.88 -17.52 1.69
N PHE A 113 -1.97 -17.24 2.41
CA PHE A 113 -2.11 -16.06 3.26
C PHE A 113 -2.06 -16.37 4.77
N ALA A 114 -1.76 -17.60 5.19
CA ALA A 114 -1.72 -17.98 6.60
C ALA A 114 -0.72 -17.13 7.41
N ALA A 115 0.52 -17.02 6.94
CA ALA A 115 1.57 -16.23 7.59
C ALA A 115 1.21 -14.74 7.67
N LEU A 116 0.55 -14.19 6.65
CA LEU A 116 0.07 -12.81 6.67
C LEU A 116 -1.01 -12.60 7.72
N GLN A 117 -1.95 -13.54 7.85
CA GLN A 117 -3.02 -13.48 8.85
C GLN A 117 -2.46 -13.53 10.28
N GLU A 118 -1.51 -14.42 10.54
CA GLU A 118 -0.84 -14.53 11.84
C GLU A 118 -0.11 -13.22 12.21
N SER A 119 0.65 -12.65 11.27
CA SER A 119 1.35 -11.39 11.48
C SER A 119 0.40 -10.23 11.79
N LEU A 120 -0.70 -10.11 11.04
CA LEU A 120 -1.73 -9.09 11.30
C LEU A 120 -2.40 -9.26 12.66
N ALA A 121 -2.70 -10.49 13.06
CA ALA A 121 -3.27 -10.78 14.37
C ALA A 121 -2.31 -10.37 15.50
N ALA A 122 -1.04 -10.75 15.41
CA ALA A 122 -0.02 -10.40 16.40
C ALA A 122 0.17 -8.87 16.52
N MET A 123 0.23 -8.14 15.41
CA MET A 123 0.31 -6.68 15.42
C MET A 123 -0.93 -6.04 16.07
N SER A 124 -2.12 -6.59 15.81
CA SER A 124 -3.36 -6.08 16.39
C SER A 124 -3.40 -6.26 17.91
N GLU A 125 -2.95 -7.41 18.41
CA GLU A 125 -2.86 -7.70 19.84
C GLU A 125 -1.85 -6.78 20.53
N GLU A 126 -0.66 -6.62 19.95
CA GLU A 126 0.37 -5.72 20.49
C GLU A 126 -0.13 -4.27 20.56
N THR A 127 -0.82 -3.81 19.51
CA THR A 127 -1.39 -2.46 19.46
C THR A 127 -2.47 -2.29 20.52
N GLN A 128 -3.35 -3.27 20.70
CA GLN A 128 -4.37 -3.24 21.75
C GLN A 128 -3.76 -3.24 23.15
N GLN A 129 -2.71 -4.03 23.38
CA GLN A 129 -2.02 -4.09 24.66
C GLN A 129 -1.36 -2.75 24.99
N ARG A 130 -0.67 -2.12 24.03
CA ARG A 130 -0.10 -0.77 24.17
C ARG A 130 -1.16 0.27 24.51
N LEU A 131 -2.30 0.28 23.81
CA LEU A 131 -3.40 1.19 24.09
C LEU A 131 -3.98 0.98 25.50
N ARG A 132 -4.10 -0.27 25.95
CA ARG A 132 -4.61 -0.62 27.28
C ARG A 132 -3.66 -0.15 28.38
N THR A 133 -2.35 -0.32 28.19
CA THR A 133 -1.33 0.21 29.10
C THR A 133 -1.37 1.73 29.18
N MET A 134 -1.52 2.44 28.05
CA MET A 134 -1.60 3.91 28.05
C MET A 134 -2.88 4.46 28.69
N ARG A 135 -3.99 3.72 28.64
CA ARG A 135 -5.28 4.12 29.23
C ARG A 135 -5.40 3.79 30.73
N GLY A 136 -4.42 3.06 31.28
CA GLY A 136 -4.34 2.66 32.69
C GLY A 136 -3.43 3.55 33.55
N PHE A 137 -2.83 4.59 32.97
CA PHE A 137 -2.18 5.72 33.64
C PHE A 137 -3.13 6.94 33.64
#